data_AF-A0A3L9Y6J1-F1
#
_entry.id   AF-A0A3L9Y6J1-F1
#
_cell.length_a   1.000
_cell.length_b   1.000
_cell.length_c   1.000
_cell.angle_alpha   90.00
_cell.angle_beta   90.00
_cell.angle_gamma   90.00
#
_symmetry.space_group_name_H-M   'P 1'
#
loop_
_entity.id
_entity.type
_entity.pdbx_description
1 polymer ?
#
loop_
_entity_poly.entity_id
_entity_poly.type
_entity_poly.pdbx_seq_one_letter_code
_entity_poly.pdbx_strand_id
1 'polypeptide(L)' 'MLYWAILFFVVAVVAGVLGFGGIASASAGIAQILFFIFIVLFIVALVMRALRGRAP' A
#
# COMPACT_ATOMS: atom_id res chain seq x y z
N MET A 1 -5.07 14.65 23.85
CA MET A 1 -4.65 14.20 22.49
C MET A 1 -3.13 14.13 22.36
N LEU A 2 -2.39 15.18 22.76
CA LEU A 2 -0.91 15.20 22.69
C LEU A 2 -0.24 14.04 23.47
N TYR A 3 -0.75 13.71 24.66
CA TYR A 3 -0.28 12.56 25.45
C TYR A 3 -0.38 11.22 24.69
N TRP A 4 -1.52 10.97 24.04
CA TRP A 4 -1.73 9.76 23.24
C TRP A 4 -0.82 9.72 22.02
N ALA A 5 -0.63 10.85 21.32
CA ALA A 5 0.28 10.91 20.17
C ALA A 5 1.73 10.59 20.56
N ILE A 6 2.21 11.14 21.68
CA ILE A 6 3.56 10.87 22.19
C ILE A 6 3.69 9.40 22.61
N LEU A 7 2.67 8.83 23.26
CA LEU A 7 2.65 7.41 23.64
C LEU A 7 2.78 6.50 22.41
N PHE A 8 1.94 6.71 21.38
CA PHE A 8 2.00 5.93 20.15
C PHE A 8 3.31 6.13 19.38
N PHE A 9 3.89 7.33 19.42
CA PHE A 9 5.20 7.61 18.83
C PHE A 9 6.30 6.77 19.48
N VAL A 10 6.34 6.73 20.82
CA VAL A 10 7.32 5.91 21.55
C VAL A 10 7.11 4.43 21.26
N VAL A 11 5.87 3.95 21.25
CA VAL A 11 5.54 2.56 20.90
C VAL A 11 6.00 2.21 19.50
N ALA A 12 5.78 3.10 18.51
CA ALA A 12 6.21 2.88 17.12
C ALA A 12 7.73 2.81 16.97
N VAL A 13 8.49 3.65 17.69
CA VAL A 13 9.96 3.61 17.68
C VAL A 13 10.47 2.32 18.33
N VAL A 14 9.93 1.96 19.50
CA VAL A 14 10.31 0.71 20.20
C VAL A 14 9.98 -0.50 19.35
N ALA A 15 8.78 -0.55 18.76
CA ALA A 15 8.40 -1.57 17.78
C ALA A 15 9.38 -1.64 16.60
N GLY A 16 9.70 -0.50 15.99
CA GLY A 16 10.66 -0.41 14.89
C GLY A 16 12.03 -1.01 15.24
N VAL A 17 12.55 -0.70 16.43
CA VAL A 17 13.85 -1.20 16.91
C VAL A 17 13.80 -2.68 17.32
N LEU A 18 12.70 -3.14 17.93
CA LEU A 18 12.53 -4.53 18.39
C LEU A 18 12.31 -5.56 17.27
N GLY A 19 12.32 -5.15 16.00
CA GLY A 19 12.32 -6.10 14.87
C GLY A 19 11.05 -6.10 14.02
N PHE A 20 10.20 -5.07 14.12
CA PHE A 20 9.09 -4.88 13.16
C PHE A 20 9.56 -4.77 11.70
N GLY A 21 10.87 -4.59 11.45
CA GLY A 21 11.48 -4.65 10.11
C GLY A 21 11.21 -5.95 9.35
N GLY A 22 11.08 -7.10 10.03
CA GLY A 22 10.79 -8.39 9.37
C GLY A 22 9.34 -8.49 8.86
N ILE A 23 8.39 -7.89 9.60
CA ILE A 23 7.00 -7.80 9.15
C ILE A 23 6.89 -6.74 8.07
N ALA A 24 7.58 -5.61 8.21
CA ALA A 24 7.63 -4.55 7.21
C ALA A 24 8.15 -5.06 5.86
N SER A 25 9.17 -5.94 5.85
CA SER A 25 9.70 -6.52 4.61
C SER A 25 8.73 -7.53 3.98
N ALA A 26 8.09 -8.39 4.77
CA ALA A 26 7.06 -9.30 4.28
C ALA A 26 5.85 -8.54 3.70
N SER A 27 5.39 -7.50 4.41
CA SER A 27 4.34 -6.60 3.92
C SER A 27 4.75 -5.84 2.67
N ALA A 28 6.01 -5.41 2.55
CA ALA A 28 6.52 -4.75 1.35
C ALA A 28 6.46 -5.68 0.13
N GLY A 29 6.81 -6.96 0.28
CA GLY A 29 6.67 -7.94 -0.80
C GLY A 29 5.22 -8.13 -1.26
N ILE A 30 4.28 -8.22 -0.33
CA ILE A 30 2.85 -8.33 -0.64
C ILE A 30 2.35 -7.05 -1.34
N ALA A 31 2.77 -5.88 -0.85
CA ALA A 31 2.41 -4.59 -1.45
C ALA A 31 2.90 -4.46 -2.90
N GLN A 32 4.11 -4.94 -3.21
CA GLN A 32 4.63 -4.97 -4.57
C GLN A 32 3.77 -5.83 -5.50
N ILE A 33 3.37 -7.03 -5.07
CA ILE A 33 2.50 -7.92 -5.86
C ILE A 33 1.16 -7.24 -6.15
N LEU A 34 0.53 -6.65 -5.13
CA LEU A 34 -0.74 -5.93 -5.29
C LEU A 34 -0.61 -4.71 -6.21
N PHE A 35 0.51 -3.98 -6.15
CA PHE A 35 0.79 -2.85 -7.02
C PHE A 35 0.84 -3.28 -8.49
N PHE A 36 1.53 -4.39 -8.81
CA PHE A 36 1.55 -4.92 -10.17
C PHE A 36 0.17 -5.37 -10.65
N ILE A 37 -0.60 -6.07 -9.80
CA ILE A 37 -1.97 -6.47 -10.12
C ILE A 37 -2.82 -5.23 -10.42
N PHE A 38 -2.71 -4.19 -9.58
CA PHE A 38 -3.42 -2.93 -9.79
C PHE A 38 -3.05 -2.27 -11.12
N ILE A 39 -1.76 -2.23 -11.49
CA ILE A 39 -1.33 -1.70 -12.78
C ILE A 39 -1.97 -2.47 -13.94
N VAL A 40 -1.95 -3.81 -13.89
CA VAL A 40 -2.55 -4.64 -14.95
C VAL A 40 -4.04 -4.33 -15.07
N LEU A 41 -4.77 -4.32 -13.96
CA LEU A 41 -6.20 -4.00 -13.94
C LEU A 41 -6.46 -2.57 -14.42
N PHE A 42 -5.62 -1.61 -14.03
CA PHE A 42 -5.72 -0.22 -14.44
C PHE A 42 -5.52 -0.06 -15.95
N ILE A 43 -4.53 -0.74 -16.53
CA ILE A 43 -4.31 -0.76 -17.97
C ILE A 43 -5.50 -1.40 -18.69
N VAL A 44 -6.01 -2.54 -18.20
CA VAL A 44 -7.21 -3.18 -18.77
C VAL A 44 -8.41 -2.23 -18.71
N ALA A 45 -8.65 -1.57 -17.58
CA ALA A 45 -9.73 -0.61 -17.42
C ALA A 45 -9.57 0.61 -18.36
N LEU A 46 -8.34 1.11 -18.52
CA LEU A 46 -8.01 2.20 -19.44
C LEU A 46 -8.29 1.79 -20.89
N VAL A 47 -7.84 0.61 -21.31
CA VAL A 47 -8.06 0.06 -22.65
C VAL A 47 -9.55 -0.16 -22.89
N MET A 48 -10.26 -0.80 -21.95
CA MET A 48 -11.71 -1.00 -22.02
C MET A 48 -12.47 0.32 -22.18
N ARG A 49 -12.06 1.37 -21.45
CA ARG A 49 -12.64 2.71 -21.55
C ARG A 49 -12.29 3.38 -22.87
N ALA A 50 -11.05 3.29 -23.33
CA ALA A 50 -10.62 3.83 -24.62
C ALA A 50 -11.35 3.16 -25.79
N LEU A 51 -11.58 1.85 -25.71
CA LEU A 51 -12.35 1.07 -26.70
C LEU A 51 -13.86 1.36 -26.63
N ARG A 52 -14.43 1.55 -25.43
CA ARG A 52 -15.85 1.93 -25.25
C ARG A 52 -16.15 3.40 -25.52
N GLY A 53 -15.15 4.26 -25.66
CA GLY A 53 -15.29 5.70 -25.96
C GLY A 53 -15.81 6.03 -27.37
N ARG A 54 -16.41 5.06 -28.07
CA ARG A 54 -16.99 5.16 -29.42
C ARG A 54 -18.36 4.45 -29.50
N ALA A 55 -19.20 4.60 -28.49
CA ALA A 55 -20.63 4.30 -28.64
C ALA A 55 -21.38 5.65 -28.75
N PRO A 56 -22.18 5.87 -29.81
CA PRO A 56 -22.88 7.13 -30.09
C PRO A 56 -23.88 7.53 -29.00
#